data_AF-A0A3P4APH6-F1
#
_entry.id   AF-A0A3P4APH6-F1
#
_cell.length_a   1.000
_cell.length_b   1.000
_cell.length_c   1.000
_cell.angle_alpha   90.00
_cell.angle_beta   90.00
_cell.angle_gamma   90.00
#
_symmetry.space_group_name_H-M   'P 1'
#
loop_
_entity.id
_entity.type
_entity.pdbx_description
1 polymer ?
#
loop_
_entity_poly.entity_id
_entity_poly.type
_entity_poly.pdbx_seq_one_letter_code
_entity_poly.pdbx_strand_id
1 'polypeptide(L)'
;MDAGQAVELIKSRLSLREVVSRYVALKPAGRGRWKGLCPFHQEKTPSFYVDEEKGLFYCFGCKAGGDLFAFVQRAEGLDFPEALERLAEEAGVELPRRKAPERRRELLEVLALAQSYFLENLHAHPEALDYLRKRGLTEESVARFGLGYAPPKGDGLVAFLARHGVAPEEGVRAGVLAERQGRIFDRFRHRITFPIKDAFGRVVAFTGRALGEDGPKYLNTPETPLFRKQEVLFAYPEARPALREGRAIVVEGLFDAIALHQLGFPETVAVLGSGLSEGQALLLKKAGVLEVYLAFDADEAGQKATLQSLNLALAPRFLFYAVRLPAKDPGELLLHPEGRALFQKALEEALPEVAFRFEEASRGLDLSRPEHKRKVLEALTPRMLTPEPFDPVAERLKALVVERLGLSPKSLEDYLASLRTRGRPAPPPPPPPPSPATRPSFWSWTPSPSSSPPRRSASWSLWTTWRPRSGPRRVPSSGSSWPWPGRSPGGTTSAAP
;
A
#
# COMPACT_ATOMS: atom_id res chain seq x y z
N MET A 1 14.50 -9.02 42.62
CA MET A 1 13.55 -10.07 42.23
C MET A 1 13.51 -10.12 40.72
N ASP A 2 13.75 -11.26 40.09
CA ASP A 2 13.56 -11.40 38.65
C ASP A 2 12.09 -11.70 38.32
N ALA A 3 11.73 -11.68 37.02
CA ALA A 3 10.34 -11.86 36.60
C ALA A 3 9.79 -13.27 36.91
N GLY A 4 10.63 -14.30 36.95
CA GLY A 4 10.22 -15.67 37.31
C GLY A 4 9.91 -15.78 38.80
N GLN A 5 10.74 -15.17 39.64
CA GLN A 5 10.52 -15.10 41.09
C GLN A 5 9.25 -14.32 41.46
N ALA A 6 8.94 -13.25 40.72
CA ALA A 6 7.72 -12.48 40.94
C ALA A 6 6.44 -13.27 40.60
N VAL A 7 6.45 -14.02 39.50
CA VAL A 7 5.32 -14.88 39.07
C VAL A 7 4.99 -15.91 40.15
N GLU A 8 5.99 -16.59 40.69
CA GLU A 8 5.78 -17.59 41.73
C GLU A 8 5.29 -16.95 43.04
N LEU A 9 5.83 -15.79 43.42
CA LEU A 9 5.40 -15.07 44.61
C LEU A 9 3.94 -14.61 44.51
N ILE A 10 3.50 -14.13 43.34
CA ILE A 10 2.11 -13.75 43.09
C ILE A 10 1.18 -14.97 43.20
N LYS A 11 1.55 -16.09 42.56
CA LYS A 11 0.79 -17.35 42.65
C LYS A 11 0.68 -17.88 44.08
N SER A 12 1.67 -17.59 44.94
CA SER A 12 1.62 -17.99 46.35
C SER A 12 0.71 -17.11 47.22
N ARG A 13 0.41 -15.88 46.78
CA ARG A 13 -0.38 -14.90 47.54
C ARG A 13 -1.83 -14.81 47.09
N LEU A 14 -2.13 -15.17 45.85
CA LEU A 14 -3.47 -15.08 45.28
C LEU A 14 -4.03 -16.47 44.99
N SER A 15 -5.25 -16.71 45.47
CA SER A 15 -6.02 -17.92 45.18
C SER A 15 -6.66 -17.83 43.80
N LEU A 16 -6.46 -18.85 42.95
CA LEU A 16 -7.09 -18.91 41.63
C LEU A 16 -8.61 -18.93 41.76
N ARG A 17 -9.14 -19.73 42.67
CA ARG A 17 -10.56 -19.80 42.99
C ARG A 17 -11.11 -18.43 43.37
N GLU A 18 -10.44 -17.71 44.26
CA GLU A 18 -10.93 -16.40 44.71
C GLU A 18 -10.96 -15.39 43.58
N VAL A 19 -9.91 -15.35 42.75
CA VAL A 19 -9.86 -14.47 41.57
C VAL A 19 -10.97 -14.82 40.58
N VAL A 20 -11.16 -16.11 40.24
CA VAL A 20 -12.23 -16.55 39.33
C VAL A 20 -13.62 -16.25 39.88
N SER A 21 -13.82 -16.42 41.20
CA SER A 21 -15.13 -16.24 41.85
C SER A 21 -15.69 -14.82 41.75
N ARG A 22 -14.84 -13.84 41.39
CA ARG A 22 -15.23 -12.45 41.13
C ARG A 22 -15.93 -12.27 39.78
N TYR A 23 -15.63 -13.13 38.81
CA TYR A 23 -16.19 -13.06 37.45
C TYR A 23 -17.36 -14.02 37.28
N VAL A 24 -17.35 -15.15 37.99
CA VAL A 24 -18.39 -16.17 37.86
C VAL A 24 -18.66 -16.90 39.15
N ALA A 25 -19.93 -17.21 39.40
CA ALA A 25 -20.35 -18.01 40.55
C ALA A 25 -19.83 -19.46 40.42
N LEU A 26 -19.03 -19.87 41.39
CA LEU A 26 -18.45 -21.22 41.49
C LEU A 26 -19.16 -22.06 42.56
N LYS A 27 -19.43 -23.33 42.24
CA LYS A 27 -19.98 -24.33 43.17
C LYS A 27 -18.97 -25.45 43.44
N PRO A 28 -18.92 -26.04 44.64
CA PRO A 28 -18.04 -27.17 44.93
C PRO A 28 -18.28 -28.35 43.98
N ALA A 29 -17.20 -28.97 43.51
CA ALA A 29 -17.21 -30.08 42.56
C ALA A 29 -16.27 -31.23 42.96
N GLY A 30 -15.93 -31.32 44.24
CA GLY A 30 -14.97 -32.26 44.82
C GLY A 30 -14.01 -31.58 45.79
N ARG A 31 -13.12 -32.34 46.43
CA ARG A 31 -12.05 -31.76 47.26
C ARG A 31 -11.13 -30.92 46.39
N GLY A 32 -10.93 -29.65 46.74
CA GLY A 32 -10.05 -28.74 46.00
C GLY A 32 -10.53 -28.39 44.58
N ARG A 33 -11.80 -28.66 44.23
CA ARG A 33 -12.35 -28.39 42.90
C ARG A 33 -13.66 -27.64 42.93
N TRP A 34 -13.82 -26.71 42.00
CA TRP A 34 -15.04 -25.92 41.81
C TRP A 34 -15.46 -25.93 40.35
N LYS A 35 -16.76 -25.76 40.11
CA LYS A 35 -17.35 -25.66 38.78
C LYS A 35 -18.31 -24.48 38.65
N GLY A 36 -18.36 -23.87 37.47
CA GLY A 36 -19.25 -22.76 37.15
C GLY A 36 -19.56 -22.69 35.66
N LEU A 37 -20.32 -21.67 35.27
CA LEU A 37 -20.44 -21.31 33.86
C LEU A 37 -19.12 -20.70 33.39
N CYS A 38 -18.77 -20.90 32.12
CA CYS A 38 -17.55 -20.33 31.59
C CYS A 38 -17.71 -18.82 31.35
N PRO A 39 -16.77 -17.96 31.82
CA PRO A 39 -16.80 -16.53 31.54
C PRO A 39 -16.37 -16.20 30.09
N PHE A 40 -15.83 -17.18 29.35
CA PHE A 40 -15.23 -16.96 28.02
C PHE A 40 -16.14 -17.36 26.85
N HIS A 41 -17.26 -18.05 27.12
CA HIS A 41 -18.24 -18.41 26.11
C HIS A 41 -19.62 -18.62 26.74
N GLN A 42 -20.67 -18.46 25.94
CA GLN A 42 -22.04 -18.54 26.43
C GLN A 42 -22.53 -19.99 26.49
N GLU A 43 -22.91 -20.45 27.67
CA GLU A 43 -23.44 -21.80 27.90
C GLU A 43 -24.52 -21.80 28.99
N LYS A 44 -25.34 -22.87 29.02
CA LYS A 44 -26.40 -23.06 30.03
C LYS A 44 -26.03 -24.09 31.11
N THR A 45 -25.07 -24.96 30.82
CA THR A 45 -24.61 -26.02 31.72
C THR A 45 -23.17 -25.75 32.16
N PRO A 46 -22.83 -25.82 33.47
CA PRO A 46 -21.46 -25.57 33.94
C PRO A 46 -20.43 -26.49 33.28
N SER A 47 -19.53 -25.94 32.45
CA SER A 47 -18.39 -26.68 31.88
C SER A 47 -17.03 -26.14 32.33
N PHE A 48 -17.01 -25.07 33.12
CA PHE A 48 -15.80 -24.44 33.63
C PHE A 48 -15.40 -25.02 34.99
N TYR A 49 -14.17 -25.53 35.10
CA TYR A 49 -13.62 -26.12 36.31
C TYR A 49 -12.39 -25.36 36.78
N VAL A 50 -12.27 -25.20 38.10
CA VAL A 50 -11.09 -24.66 38.79
C VAL A 50 -10.59 -25.73 39.76
N ASP A 51 -9.31 -26.06 39.67
CA ASP A 51 -8.60 -26.95 40.58
C ASP A 51 -7.55 -26.11 41.33
N GLU A 52 -7.83 -25.82 42.61
CA GLU A 52 -7.00 -24.91 43.41
C GLU A 52 -5.67 -25.54 43.79
N GLU A 53 -5.67 -26.85 44.09
CA GLU A 53 -4.45 -27.58 44.45
C GLU A 53 -3.45 -27.59 43.29
N LYS A 54 -3.95 -27.63 42.04
CA LYS A 54 -3.12 -27.54 40.84
C LYS A 54 -2.86 -26.12 40.36
N GLY A 55 -3.59 -25.13 40.88
CA GLY A 55 -3.54 -23.74 40.39
C GLY A 55 -3.95 -23.60 38.92
N LEU A 56 -4.87 -24.44 38.44
CA LEU A 56 -5.28 -24.49 37.03
C LEU A 56 -6.80 -24.40 36.87
N PHE A 57 -7.24 -23.77 35.79
CA PHE A 57 -8.61 -23.86 35.31
C PHE A 57 -8.68 -24.54 33.94
N TYR A 58 -9.83 -25.15 33.66
CA TYR A 58 -10.13 -25.71 32.35
C TYR A 58 -11.64 -25.68 32.07
N CYS A 59 -12.00 -25.29 30.86
CA CYS A 59 -13.36 -25.34 30.36
C CYS A 59 -13.52 -26.48 29.35
N PHE A 60 -14.41 -27.42 29.63
CA PHE A 60 -14.70 -28.53 28.72
C PHE A 60 -15.53 -28.13 27.49
N GLY A 61 -16.23 -26.97 27.54
CA GLY A 61 -16.98 -26.44 26.41
C GLY A 61 -16.08 -25.78 25.35
N CYS A 62 -15.38 -24.70 25.73
CA CYS A 62 -14.56 -23.92 24.80
C CYS A 62 -13.07 -24.32 24.77
N LYS A 63 -12.65 -25.31 25.58
CA LYS A 63 -11.26 -25.79 25.72
C LYS A 63 -10.27 -24.75 26.25
N ALA A 64 -10.74 -23.59 26.73
CA ALA A 64 -9.89 -22.62 27.40
C ALA A 64 -9.34 -23.21 28.70
N GLY A 65 -8.04 -23.06 28.93
CA GLY A 65 -7.39 -23.52 30.15
C GLY A 65 -6.07 -22.82 30.40
N GLY A 66 -5.61 -22.86 31.64
CA GLY A 66 -4.36 -22.24 32.06
C GLY A 66 -4.32 -21.98 33.56
N ASP A 67 -3.33 -21.21 33.98
CA ASP A 67 -3.14 -20.79 35.37
C ASP A 67 -3.80 -19.43 35.67
N LEU A 68 -3.51 -18.88 36.85
CA LEU A 68 -3.98 -17.57 37.31
C LEU A 68 -3.77 -16.44 36.28
N PHE A 69 -2.59 -16.36 35.67
CA PHE A 69 -2.29 -15.32 34.68
C PHE A 69 -3.10 -15.56 33.41
N ALA A 70 -3.11 -16.79 32.91
CA ALA A 70 -3.86 -17.14 31.71
C ALA A 70 -5.39 -16.97 31.87
N PHE A 71 -5.91 -16.97 33.11
CA PHE A 71 -7.31 -16.66 33.38
C PHE A 71 -7.55 -15.15 33.25
N VAL A 72 -6.77 -14.34 33.98
CA VAL A 72 -6.89 -12.88 33.98
C VAL A 72 -6.66 -12.29 32.59
N GLN A 73 -5.65 -12.76 31.87
CA GLN A 73 -5.39 -12.37 30.48
C GLN A 73 -6.61 -12.56 29.59
N ARG A 74 -7.34 -13.67 29.75
CA ARG A 74 -8.53 -13.96 28.95
C ARG A 74 -9.77 -13.22 29.44
N ALA A 75 -9.93 -13.07 30.75
CA ALA A 75 -11.08 -12.40 31.35
C ALA A 75 -11.08 -10.89 31.07
N GLU A 76 -9.89 -10.27 30.99
CA GLU A 76 -9.72 -8.83 30.83
C GLU A 76 -9.09 -8.42 29.50
N GLY A 77 -8.72 -9.37 28.64
CA GLY A 77 -8.10 -9.08 27.35
C GLY A 77 -6.67 -8.53 27.46
N LEU A 78 -5.95 -8.91 28.52
CA LEU A 78 -4.60 -8.43 28.82
C LEU A 78 -3.52 -9.35 28.22
N ASP A 79 -2.37 -8.77 27.89
CA ASP A 79 -1.15 -9.52 27.64
C ASP A 79 -0.47 -9.97 28.95
N PHE A 80 0.60 -10.77 28.86
CA PHE A 80 1.22 -11.36 30.06
C PHE A 80 1.89 -10.30 30.97
N PRO A 81 2.66 -9.32 30.44
CA PRO A 81 3.14 -8.18 31.22
C PRO A 81 2.04 -7.41 31.96
N GLU A 82 0.94 -7.09 31.29
CA GLU A 82 -0.20 -6.36 31.89
C GLU A 82 -0.87 -7.18 33.01
N ALA A 83 -1.09 -8.48 32.77
CA ALA A 83 -1.62 -9.37 33.79
C ALA A 83 -0.66 -9.56 34.98
N LEU A 84 0.65 -9.54 34.71
CA LEU A 84 1.69 -9.61 35.74
C LEU A 84 1.66 -8.37 36.64
N GLU A 85 1.58 -7.17 36.07
CA GLU A 85 1.51 -5.90 36.82
C GLU A 85 0.24 -5.82 37.65
N ARG A 86 -0.93 -6.11 37.04
CA ARG A 86 -2.22 -6.06 37.72
C ARG A 86 -2.31 -7.04 38.89
N LEU A 87 -1.82 -8.28 38.71
CA LEU A 87 -1.80 -9.27 39.80
C LEU A 87 -0.70 -9.01 40.83
N ALA A 88 0.40 -8.36 40.46
CA ALA A 88 1.44 -7.96 41.40
C ALA A 88 0.97 -6.85 42.33
N GLU A 89 0.26 -5.86 41.81
CA GLU A 89 -0.39 -4.81 42.61
C GLU A 89 -1.36 -5.42 43.62
N GLU A 90 -2.22 -6.33 43.16
CA GLU A 90 -3.17 -7.02 44.02
C GLU A 90 -2.49 -7.91 45.08
N ALA A 91 -1.41 -8.58 44.72
CA ALA A 91 -0.64 -9.43 45.62
C ALA A 91 0.32 -8.63 46.54
N GLY A 92 0.43 -7.30 46.39
CA GLY A 92 1.43 -6.48 47.08
C GLY A 92 2.88 -6.90 46.79
N VAL A 93 3.16 -7.38 45.58
CA VAL A 93 4.48 -7.82 45.12
C VAL A 93 5.14 -6.70 44.33
N GLU A 94 6.28 -6.21 44.80
CA GLU A 94 7.07 -5.24 44.04
C GLU A 94 7.77 -5.93 42.86
N LEU A 95 7.34 -5.60 41.64
CA LEU A 95 8.01 -6.05 40.43
C LEU A 95 9.33 -5.27 40.25
N PRO A 96 10.42 -5.92 39.78
CA PRO A 96 11.57 -5.17 39.29
C PRO A 96 11.08 -4.17 38.25
N ARG A 97 11.43 -2.88 38.39
CA ARG A 97 11.08 -1.83 37.42
C ARG A 97 11.59 -2.24 36.04
N ARG A 98 10.73 -2.89 35.25
CA ARG A 98 10.76 -2.76 33.80
C ARG A 98 10.56 -1.27 33.55
N LYS A 99 11.35 -0.70 32.62
CA LYS A 99 10.94 0.57 32.00
C LYS A 99 9.47 0.37 31.65
N ALA A 100 8.60 1.20 32.21
CA ALA A 100 7.16 1.08 32.03
C ALA A 100 6.88 0.81 30.55
N PRO A 101 5.94 -0.07 30.18
CA PRO A 101 5.33 0.07 28.87
C PRO A 101 4.56 1.40 28.93
N GLU A 102 5.27 2.51 28.67
CA GLU A 102 4.66 3.76 28.26
C GLU A 102 3.62 3.39 27.22
N ARG A 103 2.35 3.77 27.46
CA ARG A 103 1.26 3.59 26.52
C ARG A 103 1.80 4.01 25.16
N ARG A 104 2.09 3.04 24.28
CA ARG A 104 2.60 3.33 22.95
C ARG A 104 1.57 4.25 22.32
N ARG A 105 1.94 5.49 22.07
CA ARG A 105 1.05 6.41 21.38
C ARG A 105 0.79 5.83 20.00
N GLU A 106 -0.45 5.96 19.52
CA GLU A 106 -0.71 5.65 18.13
C GLU A 106 0.21 6.52 17.27
N LEU A 107 0.89 5.92 16.28
CA LEU A 107 1.84 6.67 15.45
C LEU A 107 1.20 7.90 14.78
N LEU A 108 -0.13 7.88 14.58
CA LEU A 108 -0.90 9.02 14.11
C LEU A 108 -0.88 10.21 15.09
N GLU A 109 -0.92 9.96 16.40
CA GLU A 109 -0.80 11.03 17.41
C GLU A 109 0.59 11.66 17.39
N VAL A 110 1.64 10.84 17.25
CA VAL A 110 3.03 11.33 17.14
C VAL A 110 3.17 12.25 15.93
N LEU A 111 2.57 11.86 14.80
CA LEU A 111 2.57 12.67 13.58
C LEU A 111 1.73 13.94 13.72
N ALA A 112 0.61 13.90 14.44
CA ALA A 112 -0.20 15.08 14.75
C ALA A 112 0.57 16.08 15.63
N LEU A 113 1.31 15.60 16.64
CA LEU A 113 2.20 16.44 17.45
C LEU A 113 3.31 17.05 16.60
N ALA A 114 3.95 16.26 15.73
CA ALA A 114 4.96 16.78 14.80
C ALA A 114 4.38 17.84 13.85
N GLN A 115 3.16 17.64 13.34
CA GLN A 115 2.45 18.64 12.52
C GLN A 115 2.26 19.94 13.30
N SER A 116 1.77 19.88 14.55
CA SER A 116 1.58 21.08 15.38
C SER A 116 2.88 21.86 15.58
N TYR A 117 3.97 21.14 15.89
CA TYR A 117 5.31 21.72 16.02
C TYR A 117 5.74 22.44 14.73
N PHE A 118 5.55 21.83 13.56
CA PHE A 118 5.96 22.46 12.31
C PHE A 118 5.10 23.69 11.95
N LEU A 119 3.80 23.68 12.25
CA LEU A 119 2.92 24.83 12.04
C LEU A 119 3.31 26.02 12.94
N GLU A 120 3.52 25.76 14.23
CA GLU A 120 3.97 26.78 15.19
C GLU A 120 5.28 27.43 14.73
N ASN A 121 6.23 26.62 14.27
CA ASN A 121 7.50 27.12 13.76
C ASN A 121 7.36 27.90 12.46
N LEU A 122 6.42 27.58 11.58
CA LEU A 122 6.21 28.36 10.36
C LEU A 122 5.77 29.79 10.70
N HIS A 123 4.89 29.96 11.68
CA HIS A 123 4.44 31.28 12.12
C HIS A 123 5.53 32.06 12.86
N ALA A 124 6.40 31.36 13.59
CA ALA A 124 7.49 31.98 14.35
C ALA A 124 8.70 32.42 13.50
N HIS A 125 8.78 31.99 12.23
CA HIS A 125 9.94 32.21 11.36
C HIS A 125 9.53 32.86 10.03
N PRO A 126 9.50 34.21 9.97
CA PRO A 126 9.07 34.96 8.77
C PRO A 126 9.82 34.60 7.49
N GLU A 127 11.09 34.21 7.59
CA GLU A 127 11.91 33.82 6.45
C GLU A 127 11.36 32.58 5.71
N ALA A 128 10.72 31.66 6.44
CA ALA A 128 10.09 30.48 5.86
C ALA A 128 8.80 30.86 5.11
N LEU A 129 8.00 31.77 5.65
CA LEU A 129 6.82 32.32 4.98
C LEU A 129 7.20 33.12 3.74
N ASP A 130 8.23 33.95 3.81
CA ASP A 130 8.71 34.73 2.67
C ASP A 130 9.21 33.85 1.53
N TYR A 131 9.83 32.70 1.84
CA TYR A 131 10.16 31.70 0.82
C TYR A 131 8.91 31.17 0.11
N LEU A 132 7.84 30.83 0.85
CA LEU A 132 6.58 30.33 0.27
C LEU A 132 5.89 31.41 -0.57
N ARG A 133 5.88 32.66 -0.12
CA ARG A 133 5.35 33.81 -0.86
C ARG A 133 6.13 34.06 -2.15
N LYS A 134 7.46 33.99 -2.13
CA LYS A 134 8.31 34.08 -3.33
C LYS A 134 8.04 32.95 -4.33
N ARG A 135 7.57 31.80 -3.86
CA ARG A 135 7.10 30.68 -4.70
C ARG A 135 5.64 30.84 -5.17
N GLY A 136 5.01 31.97 -4.88
CA GLY A 136 3.66 32.30 -5.32
C GLY A 136 2.55 31.69 -4.47
N LEU A 137 2.87 30.99 -3.38
CA LEU A 137 1.84 30.38 -2.53
C LEU A 137 1.16 31.42 -1.65
N THR A 138 -0.17 31.43 -1.67
CA THR A 138 -1.00 32.24 -0.77
C THR A 138 -1.05 31.65 0.64
N GLU A 139 -1.38 32.47 1.63
CA GLU A 139 -1.58 32.00 3.00
C GLU A 139 -2.73 30.98 3.10
N GLU A 140 -3.75 31.11 2.25
CA GLU A 140 -4.83 30.13 2.12
C GLU A 140 -4.29 28.76 1.67
N SER A 141 -3.46 28.73 0.62
CA SER A 141 -2.80 27.50 0.17
C SER A 141 -1.90 26.90 1.26
N VAL A 142 -1.10 27.73 1.92
CA VAL A 142 -0.23 27.31 3.02
C VAL A 142 -1.05 26.63 4.13
N ALA A 143 -2.16 27.24 4.54
CA ALA A 143 -3.06 26.70 5.57
C ALA A 143 -3.80 25.44 5.10
N ARG A 144 -4.37 25.46 3.90
CA ARG A 144 -5.14 24.35 3.31
C ARG A 144 -4.32 23.07 3.22
N PHE A 145 -3.09 23.18 2.76
CA PHE A 145 -2.17 22.04 2.64
C PHE A 145 -1.41 21.74 3.95
N GLY A 146 -1.57 22.57 4.98
CA GLY A 146 -0.93 22.40 6.28
C GLY A 146 0.60 22.47 6.21
N LEU A 147 1.15 23.33 5.36
CA LEU A 147 2.60 23.49 5.26
C LEU A 147 3.15 23.99 6.60
N GLY A 148 4.32 23.48 6.98
CA GLY A 148 5.01 23.88 8.20
C GLY A 148 6.48 24.19 7.96
N TYR A 149 7.22 24.41 9.04
CA TYR A 149 8.64 24.66 9.01
C TYR A 149 9.38 23.84 10.08
N ALA A 150 10.46 23.18 9.66
CA ALA A 150 11.41 22.53 10.54
C ALA A 150 12.65 23.44 10.69
N PRO A 151 12.87 24.03 11.88
CA PRO A 151 14.02 24.90 12.13
C PRO A 151 15.37 24.20 11.89
N PRO A 152 16.48 24.95 11.75
CA PRO A 152 17.81 24.36 11.53
C PRO A 152 18.33 23.57 12.74
N LYS A 153 17.85 23.89 13.95
CA LYS A 153 18.26 23.19 15.18
C LYS A 153 17.83 21.72 15.12
N GLY A 154 18.77 20.80 15.38
CA GLY A 154 18.56 19.37 15.17
C GLY A 154 17.98 18.57 16.34
N ASP A 155 17.51 19.22 17.38
CA ASP A 155 16.98 18.60 18.61
C ASP A 155 15.66 19.23 19.10
N GLY A 156 15.08 20.14 18.32
CA GLY A 156 13.91 20.91 18.72
C GLY A 156 12.65 20.04 18.75
N LEU A 157 12.44 19.22 17.72
CA LEU A 157 11.33 18.27 17.66
C LEU A 157 11.53 17.15 18.69
N VAL A 158 12.75 16.64 18.88
CA VAL A 158 13.06 15.68 19.96
C VAL A 158 12.59 16.22 21.31
N ALA A 159 13.00 17.43 21.67
CA ALA A 159 12.61 18.05 22.94
C ALA A 159 11.10 18.34 23.02
N PHE A 160 10.49 18.76 21.91
CA PHE A 160 9.05 19.00 21.85
C PHE A 160 8.25 17.72 22.09
N LEU A 161 8.59 16.63 21.40
CA LEU A 161 7.92 15.34 21.54
C LEU A 161 8.11 14.76 22.95
N ALA A 162 9.31 14.85 23.52
CA ALA A 162 9.58 14.40 24.89
C ALA A 162 8.73 15.14 25.93
N ARG A 163 8.56 16.47 25.79
CA ARG A 163 7.67 17.25 26.68
C ARG A 163 6.20 16.85 26.58
N HIS A 164 5.79 16.26 25.45
CA HIS A 164 4.45 15.72 25.26
C HIS A 164 4.36 14.22 25.59
N GLY A 165 5.37 13.64 26.25
CA GLY A 165 5.35 12.24 26.66
C GLY A 165 5.38 11.27 25.48
N VAL A 166 6.10 11.61 24.41
CA VAL A 166 6.41 10.70 23.29
C VAL A 166 7.83 10.19 23.50
N ALA A 167 8.01 8.87 23.48
CA ALA A 167 9.34 8.28 23.58
C ALA A 167 10.13 8.55 22.27
N PRO A 168 11.46 8.80 22.33
CA PRO A 168 12.26 9.07 21.14
C PRO A 168 12.15 7.98 20.06
N GLU A 169 12.05 6.71 20.46
CA GLU A 169 11.91 5.56 19.56
C GLU A 169 10.58 5.58 18.80
N GLU A 170 9.51 6.13 19.38
CA GLU A 170 8.22 6.31 18.70
C GLU A 170 8.33 7.37 17.60
N GLY A 171 9.05 8.47 17.87
CA GLY A 171 9.36 9.47 16.86
C GLY A 171 10.23 8.93 15.71
N VAL A 172 11.15 8.00 16.03
CA VAL A 172 11.94 7.27 15.01
C VAL A 172 11.04 6.36 14.18
N ARG A 173 10.16 5.58 14.83
CA ARG A 173 9.22 4.67 14.17
C ARG A 173 8.16 5.39 13.32
N ALA A 174 7.71 6.57 13.75
CA ALA A 174 6.85 7.47 12.98
C ALA A 174 7.60 8.14 11.82
N GLY A 175 8.93 8.08 11.80
CA GLY A 175 9.75 8.61 10.74
C GLY A 175 9.91 10.13 10.77
N VAL A 176 9.69 10.77 11.92
CA VAL A 176 9.96 12.21 12.14
C VAL A 176 11.29 12.47 12.87
N LEU A 177 11.82 11.48 13.58
CA LEU A 177 13.17 11.49 14.17
C LEU A 177 14.09 10.47 13.50
N ALA A 178 15.37 10.78 13.38
CA ALA A 178 16.38 9.89 12.81
C ALA A 178 17.38 9.47 13.89
N GLU A 179 17.96 8.29 13.74
CA GLU A 179 19.00 7.78 14.61
C GLU A 179 20.28 7.57 13.81
N ARG A 180 21.42 8.02 14.35
CA ARG A 180 22.75 7.76 13.79
C ARG A 180 23.73 7.56 14.94
N GLN A 181 24.45 6.44 14.93
CA GLN A 181 25.45 6.12 15.96
C GLN A 181 24.89 6.20 17.40
N GLY A 182 23.66 5.75 17.62
CA GLY A 182 22.98 5.77 18.93
C GLY A 182 22.46 7.14 19.36
N ARG A 183 22.60 8.19 18.53
CA ARG A 183 22.04 9.52 18.78
C ARG A 183 20.79 9.73 17.95
N ILE A 184 19.70 10.09 18.63
CA ILE A 184 18.43 10.48 18.02
C ILE A 184 18.39 12.01 17.82
N PHE A 185 17.91 12.45 16.66
CA PHE A 185 17.85 13.85 16.26
C PHE A 185 16.69 14.10 15.28
N ASP A 186 16.34 15.37 15.07
CA ASP A 186 15.29 15.80 14.15
C ASP A 186 15.64 15.39 12.71
N ARG A 187 14.77 14.63 12.03
CA ARG A 187 15.01 14.24 10.64
C ARG A 187 15.00 15.43 9.71
N PHE A 188 14.00 16.28 9.87
CA PHE A 188 13.82 17.49 9.08
C PHE A 188 14.50 18.64 9.79
N ARG A 189 15.40 19.33 9.10
CA ARG A 189 16.12 20.51 9.60
C ARG A 189 16.26 21.51 8.48
N HIS A 190 16.00 22.78 8.78
CA HIS A 190 16.05 23.91 7.84
C HIS A 190 15.21 23.66 6.58
N ARG A 191 13.96 23.22 6.77
CA ARG A 191 13.09 22.72 5.69
C ARG A 191 11.64 23.19 5.85
N ILE A 192 11.01 23.57 4.74
CA ILE A 192 9.55 23.61 4.66
C ILE A 192 9.05 22.17 4.71
N THR A 193 8.08 21.89 5.56
CA THR A 193 7.47 20.56 5.69
C THR A 193 6.11 20.51 4.98
N PHE A 194 5.90 19.42 4.25
CA PHE A 194 4.67 19.08 3.54
C PHE A 194 4.10 17.85 4.22
N PRO A 195 2.96 17.94 4.92
CA PRO A 195 2.32 16.74 5.45
C PRO A 195 1.79 15.88 4.31
N ILE A 196 2.08 14.59 4.39
CA ILE A 196 1.52 13.58 3.50
C ILE A 196 0.35 12.93 4.21
N LYS A 197 -0.84 13.01 3.61
CA LYS A 197 -2.09 12.56 4.19
C LYS A 197 -2.58 11.26 3.53
N ASP A 198 -3.19 10.38 4.30
CA ASP A 198 -3.89 9.21 3.77
C ASP A 198 -5.24 9.60 3.14
N ALA A 199 -5.97 8.63 2.59
CA ALA A 199 -7.28 8.85 1.96
C ALA A 199 -8.38 9.42 2.89
N PHE A 200 -8.16 9.39 4.21
CA PHE A 200 -9.03 9.95 5.24
C PHE A 200 -8.59 11.34 5.71
N GLY A 201 -7.50 11.88 5.17
CA GLY A 201 -6.96 13.18 5.55
C GLY A 201 -6.04 13.16 6.77
N ARG A 202 -5.67 11.98 7.28
CA ARG A 202 -4.79 11.84 8.44
C ARG A 202 -3.33 11.93 7.99
N VAL A 203 -2.50 12.68 8.72
CA VAL A 203 -1.06 12.78 8.42
C VAL A 203 -0.39 11.43 8.71
N VAL A 204 0.27 10.87 7.70
CA VAL A 204 0.98 9.58 7.77
C VAL A 204 2.49 9.70 7.54
N ALA A 205 2.94 10.81 6.97
CA ALA A 205 4.35 11.10 6.71
C ALA A 205 4.57 12.59 6.44
N PHE A 206 5.83 12.97 6.22
CA PHE A 206 6.22 14.31 5.82
C PHE A 206 7.23 14.27 4.68
N THR A 207 7.23 15.31 3.85
CA THR A 207 8.34 15.65 2.97
C THR A 207 8.88 17.01 3.33
N GLY A 208 10.21 17.14 3.44
CA GLY A 208 10.90 18.38 3.77
C GLY A 208 11.66 18.96 2.58
N ARG A 209 11.32 20.16 2.14
CA ARG A 209 12.06 20.93 1.13
C ARG A 209 13.11 21.81 1.79
N ALA A 210 14.38 21.62 1.44
CA ALA A 210 15.49 22.43 1.96
C ALA A 210 15.35 23.91 1.56
N LEU A 211 15.64 24.80 2.52
CA LEU A 211 15.80 26.24 2.29
C LEU A 211 17.26 26.63 2.01
N GLY A 212 18.22 25.78 2.39
CA GLY A 212 19.65 25.92 2.07
C GLY A 212 20.19 24.80 1.19
N GLU A 213 21.52 24.71 1.08
CA GLU A 213 22.22 23.74 0.23
C GLU A 213 22.57 22.43 0.95
N ASP A 214 22.28 22.32 2.24
CA ASP A 214 22.62 21.14 3.04
C ASP A 214 21.73 19.92 2.75
N GLY A 215 22.33 18.91 2.12
CA GLY A 215 21.71 17.63 1.85
C GLY A 215 20.74 17.67 0.65
N PRO A 216 19.83 16.69 0.54
CA PRO A 216 18.97 16.59 -0.64
C PRO A 216 17.94 17.73 -0.68
N LYS A 217 17.64 18.23 -1.88
CA LYS A 217 16.61 19.25 -2.14
C LYS A 217 15.28 18.87 -1.48
N TYR A 218 14.81 17.64 -1.67
CA TYR A 218 13.68 17.07 -0.95
C TYR A 218 14.11 15.87 -0.10
N LEU A 219 13.64 15.83 1.14
CA LEU A 219 13.83 14.71 2.05
C LEU A 219 12.47 14.13 2.40
N ASN A 220 12.25 12.85 2.10
CA ASN A 220 11.00 12.17 2.46
C ASN A 220 11.15 11.41 3.78
N THR A 221 10.06 11.29 4.55
CA THR A 221 9.94 10.22 5.55
C THR A 221 10.25 8.87 4.88
N PRO A 222 11.05 7.99 5.51
CA PRO A 222 11.26 6.62 5.02
C PRO A 222 9.96 5.82 5.06
N GLU A 223 9.95 4.60 4.52
CA GLU A 223 8.80 3.70 4.67
C GLU A 223 8.53 3.44 6.16
N THR A 224 7.27 3.51 6.58
CA THR A 224 6.83 3.27 7.97
C THR A 224 5.60 2.35 7.98
N PRO A 225 5.15 1.86 9.16
CA PRO A 225 3.88 1.13 9.24
C PRO A 225 2.66 1.91 8.74
N LEU A 226 2.72 3.25 8.73
CA LEU A 226 1.63 4.12 8.27
C LEU A 226 1.81 4.65 6.85
N PHE A 227 3.03 4.59 6.31
CA PHE A 227 3.38 5.26 5.07
C PHE A 227 4.14 4.36 4.10
N ARG A 228 3.53 4.19 2.93
CA ARG A 228 4.17 3.62 1.75
C ARG A 228 4.07 4.59 0.58
N LYS A 229 5.21 5.02 0.03
CA LYS A 229 5.23 6.04 -1.05
C LYS A 229 4.39 5.63 -2.25
N GLN A 230 4.40 4.34 -2.57
CA GLN A 230 3.69 3.77 -3.71
C GLN A 230 2.19 3.59 -3.48
N GLU A 231 1.65 3.91 -2.31
CA GLU A 231 0.23 3.74 -1.98
C GLU A 231 -0.45 5.06 -1.62
N VAL A 232 0.27 6.18 -1.66
CA VAL A 232 -0.23 7.51 -1.31
C VAL A 232 0.13 8.53 -2.40
N LEU A 233 -0.78 9.46 -2.63
CA LEU A 233 -0.61 10.62 -3.49
C LEU A 233 -0.70 11.88 -2.63
N PHE A 234 0.21 12.83 -2.83
CA PHE A 234 0.08 14.14 -2.19
C PHE A 234 -1.11 14.90 -2.78
N ALA A 235 -1.75 15.74 -1.95
CA ALA A 235 -2.99 16.46 -2.25
C ALA A 235 -4.24 15.58 -2.49
N TYR A 236 -4.16 14.25 -2.31
CA TYR A 236 -5.30 13.37 -2.60
C TYR A 236 -6.57 13.69 -1.80
N PRO A 237 -6.53 13.92 -0.48
CA PRO A 237 -7.73 14.31 0.27
C PRO A 237 -8.34 15.63 -0.21
N GLU A 238 -7.49 16.62 -0.50
CA GLU A 238 -7.87 17.93 -1.01
C GLU A 238 -8.48 17.85 -2.41
N ALA A 239 -7.99 16.92 -3.23
CA ALA A 239 -8.45 16.70 -4.61
C ALA A 239 -9.65 15.77 -4.73
N ARG A 240 -9.91 14.94 -3.71
CA ARG A 240 -10.93 13.88 -3.74
C ARG A 240 -12.33 14.34 -4.17
N PRO A 241 -12.83 15.53 -3.77
CA PRO A 241 -14.11 16.02 -4.29
C PRO A 241 -14.12 16.20 -5.81
N ALA A 242 -13.07 16.82 -6.37
CA ALA A 242 -12.95 17.08 -7.81
C ALA A 242 -12.61 15.82 -8.61
N LEU A 243 -11.81 14.89 -8.04
CA LEU A 243 -11.50 13.61 -8.68
C LEU A 243 -12.76 12.77 -9.01
N ARG A 244 -13.86 12.96 -8.26
CA ARG A 244 -15.14 12.28 -8.51
C ARG A 244 -15.83 12.73 -9.79
N GLU A 245 -15.42 13.85 -10.36
CA GLU A 245 -15.89 14.33 -11.67
C GLU A 245 -15.29 13.52 -12.82
N GLY A 246 -14.35 12.60 -12.53
CA GLY A 246 -13.83 11.62 -13.48
C GLY A 246 -12.47 11.97 -14.08
N ARG A 247 -11.90 13.13 -13.75
CA ARG A 247 -10.58 13.57 -14.22
C ARG A 247 -9.58 13.67 -13.07
N ALA A 248 -8.34 13.29 -13.31
CA ALA A 248 -7.20 13.55 -12.44
C ALA A 248 -6.07 14.22 -13.23
N ILE A 249 -5.39 15.19 -12.61
CA ILE A 249 -4.13 15.73 -13.09
C ILE A 249 -3.02 15.23 -12.16
N VAL A 250 -1.98 14.61 -12.72
CA VAL A 250 -0.89 14.02 -11.95
C VAL A 250 0.41 14.75 -12.30
N VAL A 251 1.06 15.31 -11.29
CA VAL A 251 2.34 16.03 -11.40
C VAL A 251 3.43 15.35 -10.58
N GLU A 252 4.69 15.73 -10.79
CA GLU A 252 5.82 15.20 -10.04
C GLU A 252 6.07 15.93 -8.71
N GLY A 253 5.94 17.25 -8.68
CA GLY A 253 6.30 18.06 -7.53
C GLY A 253 5.13 18.37 -6.59
N LEU A 254 5.46 18.40 -5.30
CA LEU A 254 4.53 18.83 -4.24
C LEU A 254 4.07 20.29 -4.43
N PHE A 255 5.00 21.18 -4.81
CA PHE A 255 4.67 22.57 -5.13
C PHE A 255 3.75 22.67 -6.33
N ASP A 256 3.95 21.84 -7.34
CA ASP A 256 3.18 21.87 -8.59
C ASP A 256 1.72 21.49 -8.34
N ALA A 257 1.48 20.53 -7.44
CA ALA A 257 0.12 20.20 -7.02
C ALA A 257 -0.56 21.39 -6.32
N ILE A 258 0.12 22.06 -5.39
CA ILE A 258 -0.44 23.23 -4.71
C ILE A 258 -0.67 24.37 -5.71
N ALA A 259 0.28 24.60 -6.62
CA ALA A 259 0.20 25.62 -7.65
C ALA A 259 -1.03 25.42 -8.54
N LEU A 260 -1.25 24.19 -9.02
CA LEU A 260 -2.40 23.88 -9.85
C LEU A 260 -3.73 23.99 -9.09
N HIS A 261 -3.78 23.60 -7.82
CA HIS A 261 -4.95 23.88 -6.98
C HIS A 261 -5.23 25.38 -6.89
N GLN A 262 -4.20 26.21 -6.69
CA GLN A 262 -4.35 27.67 -6.62
C GLN A 262 -4.72 28.30 -7.97
N LEU A 263 -4.26 27.72 -9.09
CA LEU A 263 -4.71 28.09 -10.44
C LEU A 263 -6.12 27.58 -10.77
N GLY A 264 -6.75 26.84 -9.86
CA GLY A 264 -8.13 26.36 -9.95
C GLY A 264 -8.29 25.05 -10.73
N PHE A 265 -7.34 24.14 -10.59
CA PHE A 265 -7.36 22.74 -11.04
C PHE A 265 -7.31 21.80 -9.81
N PRO A 266 -8.39 21.76 -9.00
CA PRO A 266 -8.42 21.07 -7.71
C PRO A 266 -8.29 19.55 -7.80
N GLU A 267 -8.46 18.95 -8.97
CA GLU A 267 -8.28 17.52 -9.23
C GLU A 267 -6.81 17.09 -9.36
N THR A 268 -5.87 17.97 -9.01
CA THR A 268 -4.45 17.72 -9.13
C THR A 268 -3.90 16.96 -7.92
N VAL A 269 -3.06 15.95 -8.17
CA VAL A 269 -2.32 15.16 -7.18
C VAL A 269 -0.85 15.06 -7.59
N ALA A 270 0.05 14.86 -6.62
CA ALA A 270 1.46 14.62 -6.91
C ALA A 270 1.92 13.21 -6.51
N VAL A 271 2.75 12.61 -7.36
CA VAL A 271 3.46 11.37 -7.03
C VAL A 271 4.60 11.65 -6.06
N LEU A 272 4.95 10.67 -5.24
CA LEU A 272 6.06 10.75 -4.27
C LEU A 272 7.32 10.00 -4.75
N GLY A 273 7.41 9.73 -6.05
CA GLY A 273 8.44 8.92 -6.70
C GLY A 273 8.56 9.24 -8.20
N SER A 274 9.19 8.35 -8.98
CA SER A 274 9.56 8.58 -10.38
C SER A 274 8.43 8.35 -11.41
N GLY A 275 7.17 8.40 -10.98
CA GLY A 275 6.00 8.09 -11.81
C GLY A 275 4.85 7.51 -11.00
N LEU A 276 3.69 7.35 -11.65
CA LEU A 276 2.50 6.80 -11.02
C LEU A 276 2.69 5.29 -10.77
N SER A 277 2.44 4.84 -9.55
CA SER A 277 2.47 3.42 -9.18
C SER A 277 1.10 2.74 -9.35
N GLU A 278 1.05 1.41 -9.29
CA GLU A 278 -0.23 0.68 -9.28
C GLU A 278 -1.09 1.00 -8.05
N GLY A 279 -0.48 1.13 -6.87
CA GLY A 279 -1.20 1.48 -5.64
C GLY A 279 -1.82 2.88 -5.70
N GLN A 280 -1.10 3.84 -6.29
CA GLN A 280 -1.60 5.20 -6.53
C GLN A 280 -2.69 5.21 -7.62
N ALA A 281 -2.49 4.48 -8.72
CA ALA A 281 -3.53 4.32 -9.75
C ALA A 281 -4.81 3.69 -9.17
N LEU A 282 -4.70 2.73 -8.24
CA LEU A 282 -5.85 2.17 -7.55
C LEU A 282 -6.60 3.21 -6.70
N LEU A 283 -5.91 4.18 -6.09
CA LEU A 283 -6.57 5.30 -5.41
C LEU A 283 -7.39 6.15 -6.39
N LEU A 284 -6.83 6.52 -7.53
CA LEU A 284 -7.54 7.27 -8.56
C LEU A 284 -8.77 6.52 -9.05
N LYS A 285 -8.64 5.21 -9.33
CA LYS A 285 -9.76 4.35 -9.69
C LYS A 285 -10.85 4.32 -8.63
N LYS A 286 -10.49 4.19 -7.35
CA LYS A 286 -11.43 4.23 -6.22
C LYS A 286 -12.13 5.58 -6.07
N ALA A 287 -11.50 6.66 -6.52
CA ALA A 287 -12.10 8.00 -6.54
C ALA A 287 -13.08 8.21 -7.71
N GLY A 288 -13.16 7.27 -8.66
CA GLY A 288 -14.04 7.36 -9.83
C GLY A 288 -13.37 7.98 -11.06
N VAL A 289 -12.04 8.14 -11.04
CA VAL A 289 -11.29 8.71 -12.16
C VAL A 289 -11.32 7.78 -13.37
N LEU A 290 -11.59 8.37 -14.53
CA LEU A 290 -11.55 7.73 -15.85
C LEU A 290 -10.45 8.33 -16.72
N GLU A 291 -10.20 9.63 -16.61
CA GLU A 291 -9.20 10.35 -17.39
C GLU A 291 -8.03 10.78 -16.51
N VAL A 292 -6.81 10.50 -16.95
CA VAL A 292 -5.59 10.84 -16.22
C VAL A 292 -4.67 11.67 -17.11
N TYR A 293 -4.48 12.92 -16.71
CA TYR A 293 -3.60 13.88 -17.35
C TYR A 293 -2.25 13.89 -16.64
N LEU A 294 -1.21 13.39 -17.30
CA LEU A 294 0.15 13.36 -16.79
C LEU A 294 0.84 14.67 -17.19
N ALA A 295 1.03 15.55 -16.22
CA ALA A 295 1.67 16.86 -16.35
C ALA A 295 3.05 16.83 -15.67
N PHE A 296 3.91 15.96 -16.21
CA PHE A 296 5.28 15.75 -15.76
C PHE A 296 6.24 16.74 -16.42
N ASP A 297 7.44 16.89 -15.86
CA ASP A 297 8.42 17.88 -16.34
C ASP A 297 8.81 17.58 -17.80
N ALA A 298 9.08 18.61 -18.59
CA ALA A 298 9.35 18.49 -20.03
C ALA A 298 10.72 17.87 -20.38
N ASP A 299 11.41 17.27 -19.41
CA ASP A 299 12.73 16.66 -19.57
C ASP A 299 12.66 15.15 -19.87
N GLU A 300 13.82 14.51 -20.04
CA GLU A 300 13.91 13.08 -20.33
C GLU A 300 13.39 12.21 -19.16
N ALA A 301 13.54 12.68 -17.92
CA ALA A 301 13.06 11.96 -16.74
C ALA A 301 11.54 11.96 -16.68
N GLY A 302 10.89 13.10 -16.90
CA GLY A 302 9.43 13.23 -16.95
C GLY A 302 8.80 12.45 -18.10
N GLN A 303 9.45 12.40 -19.27
CA GLN A 303 9.03 11.53 -20.39
C GLN A 303 9.07 10.05 -20.00
N LYS A 304 10.17 9.61 -19.37
CA LYS A 304 10.31 8.23 -18.88
C LYS A 304 9.28 7.90 -17.81
N ALA A 305 9.00 8.84 -16.89
CA ALA A 305 7.97 8.71 -15.86
C ALA A 305 6.57 8.58 -16.48
N THR A 306 6.30 9.33 -17.55
CA THR A 306 5.05 9.24 -18.32
C THR A 306 4.91 7.84 -18.93
N LEU A 307 5.92 7.36 -19.66
CA LEU A 307 5.90 6.02 -20.25
C LEU A 307 5.78 4.90 -19.21
N GLN A 308 6.44 5.04 -18.05
CA GLN A 308 6.30 4.09 -16.94
C GLN A 308 4.86 4.05 -16.43
N SER A 309 4.21 5.21 -16.26
CA SER A 309 2.82 5.32 -15.81
C SER A 309 1.84 4.70 -16.82
N LEU A 310 2.13 4.80 -18.12
CA LEU A 310 1.33 4.18 -19.18
C LEU A 310 1.50 2.66 -19.28
N ASN A 311 2.51 2.08 -18.61
CA ASN A 311 2.78 0.64 -18.64
C ASN A 311 2.19 -0.11 -17.43
N LEU A 312 1.46 0.58 -16.54
CA LEU A 312 0.81 -0.05 -15.39
C LEU A 312 -0.22 -1.10 -15.84
N ALA A 313 -0.39 -2.19 -15.11
CA ALA A 313 -1.43 -3.18 -15.42
C ALA A 313 -2.85 -2.60 -15.32
N LEU A 314 -3.03 -1.56 -14.51
CA LEU A 314 -4.28 -0.80 -14.42
C LEU A 314 -4.44 0.24 -15.52
N ALA A 315 -3.43 0.49 -16.35
CA ALA A 315 -3.49 1.54 -17.36
C ALA A 315 -4.68 1.39 -18.33
N PRO A 316 -5.07 0.18 -18.78
CA PRO A 316 -6.25 -0.02 -19.62
C PRO A 316 -7.59 0.40 -18.98
N ARG A 317 -7.60 0.73 -17.69
CA ARG A 317 -8.79 1.23 -16.97
C ARG A 317 -8.94 2.75 -17.02
N PHE A 318 -7.96 3.46 -17.58
CA PHE A 318 -7.97 4.91 -17.71
C PHE A 318 -7.76 5.33 -19.16
N LEU A 319 -8.20 6.54 -19.48
CA LEU A 319 -7.78 7.28 -20.66
C LEU A 319 -6.63 8.20 -20.24
N PHE A 320 -5.44 7.93 -20.74
CA PHE A 320 -4.27 8.75 -20.44
C PHE A 320 -4.02 9.83 -21.47
N TYR A 321 -3.64 10.98 -20.96
CA TYR A 321 -3.22 12.14 -21.72
C TYR A 321 -1.88 12.65 -21.18
N ALA A 322 -0.93 12.91 -22.07
CA ALA A 322 0.33 13.55 -21.74
C ALA A 322 0.20 15.06 -21.99
N VAL A 323 0.39 15.85 -20.94
CA VAL A 323 0.30 17.31 -21.00
C VAL A 323 1.67 17.88 -21.32
N ARG A 324 1.75 18.71 -22.37
CA ARG A 324 2.97 19.46 -22.67
C ARG A 324 2.92 20.79 -21.94
N LEU A 325 3.76 20.93 -20.92
CA LEU A 325 3.81 22.16 -20.15
C LEU A 325 4.39 23.31 -21.00
N PRO A 326 3.77 24.50 -20.99
CA PRO A 326 4.29 25.69 -21.67
C PRO A 326 5.40 26.40 -20.87
N ALA A 327 5.72 25.90 -19.68
CA ALA A 327 6.83 26.32 -18.83
C ALA A 327 7.57 25.07 -18.33
N LYS A 328 8.60 25.26 -17.51
CA LYS A 328 9.38 24.13 -16.97
C LYS A 328 8.54 23.23 -16.08
N ASP A 329 7.79 23.82 -15.16
CA ASP A 329 6.93 23.15 -14.19
C ASP A 329 5.65 23.99 -13.91
N PRO A 330 4.59 23.41 -13.34
CA PRO A 330 3.39 24.17 -12.97
C PRO A 330 3.63 25.25 -11.92
N GLY A 331 4.67 25.12 -11.08
CA GLY A 331 5.08 26.16 -10.14
C GLY A 331 5.52 27.46 -10.82
N GLU A 332 6.16 27.40 -11.99
CA GLU A 332 6.48 28.59 -12.80
C GLU A 332 5.21 29.22 -13.40
N LEU A 333 4.24 28.40 -13.83
CA LEU A 333 2.96 28.92 -14.33
C LEU A 333 2.21 29.73 -13.27
N LEU A 334 2.30 29.34 -12.00
CA LEU A 334 1.68 30.09 -10.91
C LEU A 334 2.14 31.55 -10.83
N LEU A 335 3.41 31.81 -11.19
CA LEU A 335 4.01 33.13 -11.15
C LEU A 335 3.72 33.94 -12.42
N HIS A 336 3.16 33.31 -13.45
CA HIS A 336 2.84 33.96 -14.72
C HIS A 336 1.40 34.51 -14.69
N PRO A 337 1.16 35.78 -15.11
CA PRO A 337 -0.19 36.37 -15.12
C PRO A 337 -1.24 35.56 -15.89
N GLU A 338 -0.82 34.92 -17.00
CA GLU A 338 -1.68 34.06 -17.83
C GLU A 338 -1.57 32.57 -17.47
N GLY A 339 -0.94 32.21 -16.34
CA GLY A 339 -0.61 30.83 -15.97
C GLY A 339 -1.80 29.86 -16.04
N ARG A 340 -2.97 30.28 -15.54
CA ARG A 340 -4.21 29.48 -15.60
C ARG A 340 -4.64 29.22 -17.05
N ALA A 341 -4.64 30.26 -17.90
CA ALA A 341 -5.05 30.14 -19.30
C ALA A 341 -4.08 29.28 -20.10
N LEU A 342 -2.77 29.44 -19.86
CA LEU A 342 -1.73 28.62 -20.48
C LEU A 342 -1.87 27.14 -20.10
N PHE A 343 -2.11 26.84 -18.83
CA PHE A 343 -2.30 25.45 -18.39
C PHE A 343 -3.61 24.85 -18.92
N GLN A 344 -4.70 25.62 -18.92
CA GLN A 344 -5.97 25.19 -19.52
C GLN A 344 -5.80 24.82 -21.00
N LYS A 345 -5.11 25.65 -21.77
CA LYS A 345 -4.78 25.36 -23.17
C LYS A 345 -3.94 24.08 -23.30
N ALA A 346 -2.96 23.89 -22.42
CA ALA A 346 -2.13 22.67 -22.42
C ALA A 346 -2.96 21.40 -22.11
N LEU A 347 -4.01 21.49 -21.29
CA LEU A 347 -4.93 20.38 -21.06
C LEU A 347 -5.79 20.08 -22.30
N GLU A 348 -6.26 21.10 -23.00
CA GLU A 348 -7.05 20.95 -24.24
C GLU A 348 -6.22 20.34 -25.38
N GLU A 349 -4.94 20.68 -25.44
CA GLU A 349 -3.97 20.16 -26.43
C GLU A 349 -3.25 18.88 -25.97
N ALA A 350 -3.64 18.30 -24.83
CA ALA A 350 -2.96 17.14 -24.26
C ALA A 350 -3.03 15.93 -25.19
N LEU A 351 -1.91 15.24 -25.33
CA LEU A 351 -1.77 14.14 -26.28
C LEU A 351 -2.30 12.83 -25.69
N PRO A 352 -3.28 12.17 -26.33
CA PRO A 352 -3.70 10.83 -25.91
C PRO A 352 -2.53 9.83 -25.96
N GLU A 353 -2.58 8.79 -25.12
CA GLU A 353 -1.52 7.76 -25.00
C GLU A 353 -0.95 7.29 -26.35
N VAL A 354 -1.82 6.96 -27.30
CA VAL A 354 -1.42 6.43 -28.62
C VAL A 354 -0.56 7.43 -29.38
N ALA A 355 -1.00 8.70 -29.43
CA ALA A 355 -0.27 9.76 -30.10
C ALA A 355 1.06 10.05 -29.38
N PHE A 356 1.02 10.16 -28.05
CA PHE A 356 2.22 10.40 -27.25
C PHE A 356 3.28 9.32 -27.44
N ARG A 357 2.91 8.03 -27.35
CA ARG A 357 3.86 6.92 -27.55
C ARG A 357 4.51 6.98 -28.93
N PHE A 358 3.75 7.29 -29.97
CA PHE A 358 4.27 7.40 -31.33
C PHE A 358 5.23 8.58 -31.49
N GLU A 359 4.86 9.76 -30.98
CA GLU A 359 5.71 10.95 -31.03
C GLU A 359 7.04 10.73 -30.30
N GLU A 360 7.01 10.14 -29.11
CA GLU A 360 8.23 9.83 -28.36
C GLU A 360 9.10 8.78 -29.09
N ALA A 361 8.49 7.72 -29.62
CA ALA A 361 9.22 6.69 -30.35
C ALA A 361 9.87 7.20 -31.66
N SER A 362 9.27 8.23 -32.28
CA SER A 362 9.74 8.83 -33.54
C SER A 362 10.61 10.07 -33.35
N ARG A 363 10.81 10.53 -32.12
CA ARG A 363 11.54 11.77 -31.82
C ARG A 363 12.98 11.71 -32.32
N GLY A 364 13.38 12.72 -33.10
CA GLY A 364 14.72 12.82 -33.67
C GLY A 364 15.01 11.80 -34.79
N LEU A 365 14.00 11.06 -35.27
CA LEU A 365 14.15 10.07 -36.33
C LEU A 365 13.54 10.56 -37.63
N ASP A 366 14.31 10.44 -38.71
CA ASP A 366 13.81 10.62 -40.08
C ASP A 366 13.05 9.37 -40.55
N LEU A 367 11.72 9.46 -40.60
CA LEU A 367 10.84 8.37 -41.00
C LEU A 367 10.89 8.05 -42.51
N SER A 368 11.64 8.78 -43.33
CA SER A 368 11.91 8.34 -44.71
C SER A 368 12.85 7.14 -44.77
N ARG A 369 13.67 6.95 -43.72
CA ARG A 369 14.70 5.92 -43.64
C ARG A 369 14.18 4.60 -43.07
N PRO A 370 14.38 3.44 -43.75
CA PRO A 370 13.92 2.15 -43.25
C PRO A 370 14.47 1.78 -41.86
N GLU A 371 15.73 2.11 -41.58
CA GLU A 371 16.37 1.83 -40.28
C GLU A 371 15.66 2.57 -39.13
N HIS A 372 15.22 3.79 -39.39
CA HIS A 372 14.52 4.63 -38.41
C HIS A 372 13.08 4.15 -38.19
N LYS A 373 12.36 3.80 -39.26
CA LYS A 373 11.03 3.16 -39.15
C LYS A 373 11.11 1.91 -38.28
N ARG A 374 12.17 1.10 -38.45
CA ARG A 374 12.40 -0.09 -37.63
C ARG A 374 12.61 0.23 -36.15
N LYS A 375 13.38 1.28 -35.81
CA LYS A 375 13.56 1.71 -34.41
C LYS A 375 12.22 2.11 -33.76
N VAL A 376 11.38 2.87 -34.48
CA VAL A 376 10.03 3.23 -34.00
C VAL A 376 9.19 1.98 -33.76
N LEU A 377 9.19 1.07 -34.73
CA LEU A 377 8.44 -0.18 -34.66
C LEU A 377 8.87 -1.03 -33.45
N GLU A 378 10.17 -1.20 -33.24
CA GLU A 378 10.74 -1.94 -32.11
C GLU A 378 10.37 -1.30 -30.76
N ALA A 379 10.40 0.04 -30.66
CA ALA A 379 10.03 0.77 -29.45
C ALA A 379 8.53 0.62 -29.09
N LEU A 380 7.65 0.58 -30.08
CA LEU A 380 6.19 0.49 -29.89
C LEU A 380 5.68 -0.95 -29.74
N THR A 381 6.48 -1.92 -30.16
CA THR A 381 6.13 -3.35 -30.17
C THR A 381 5.60 -3.87 -28.82
N PRO A 382 6.24 -3.59 -27.67
CA PRO A 382 5.76 -4.10 -26.38
C PRO A 382 4.31 -3.72 -26.08
N ARG A 383 3.88 -2.51 -26.45
CA ARG A 383 2.51 -2.04 -26.21
C ARG A 383 1.51 -2.63 -27.21
N MET A 384 1.93 -2.90 -28.45
CA MET A 384 1.10 -3.56 -29.47
C MET A 384 0.92 -5.06 -29.23
N LEU A 385 1.85 -5.71 -28.51
CA LEU A 385 1.79 -7.11 -28.10
C LEU A 385 1.13 -7.27 -26.72
N THR A 386 -0.13 -6.87 -26.62
CA THR A 386 -0.94 -7.10 -25.41
C THR A 386 -1.55 -8.50 -25.39
N PRO A 387 -1.61 -9.17 -24.22
CA PRO A 387 -2.35 -10.42 -24.05
C PRO A 387 -3.87 -10.20 -23.93
N GLU A 388 -4.33 -8.97 -23.71
CA GLU A 388 -5.75 -8.64 -23.55
C GLU A 388 -6.46 -8.67 -24.92
N PRO A 389 -7.53 -9.48 -25.08
CA PRO A 389 -8.36 -9.43 -26.27
C PRO A 389 -9.06 -8.07 -26.38
N PHE A 390 -9.03 -7.46 -27.57
CA PHE A 390 -9.70 -6.19 -27.88
C PHE A 390 -9.24 -4.97 -27.06
N ASP A 391 -7.94 -4.86 -26.79
CA ASP A 391 -7.36 -3.63 -26.23
C ASP A 391 -7.45 -2.47 -27.25
N PRO A 392 -8.32 -1.46 -27.02
CA PRO A 392 -8.56 -0.40 -27.99
C PRO A 392 -7.34 0.49 -28.21
N VAL A 393 -6.45 0.61 -27.22
CA VAL A 393 -5.22 1.40 -27.33
C VAL A 393 -4.21 0.66 -28.21
N ALA A 394 -4.06 -0.65 -28.02
CA ALA A 394 -3.17 -1.46 -28.87
C ALA A 394 -3.62 -1.44 -30.34
N GLU A 395 -4.92 -1.58 -30.62
CA GLU A 395 -5.46 -1.54 -31.98
C GLU A 395 -5.29 -0.17 -32.63
N ARG A 396 -5.58 0.92 -31.90
CA ARG A 396 -5.34 2.29 -32.38
C ARG A 396 -3.86 2.55 -32.65
N LEU A 397 -2.97 2.04 -31.79
CA LEU A 397 -1.53 2.17 -31.97
C LEU A 397 -1.04 1.42 -33.21
N LYS A 398 -1.53 0.20 -33.47
CA LYS A 398 -1.25 -0.54 -34.72
C LYS A 398 -1.69 0.25 -35.95
N ALA A 399 -2.91 0.79 -35.93
CA ALA A 399 -3.43 1.61 -37.03
C ALA A 399 -2.55 2.84 -37.30
N LEU A 400 -2.16 3.56 -36.23
CA LEU A 400 -1.29 4.72 -36.35
C LEU A 400 0.11 4.35 -36.89
N VAL A 401 0.66 3.22 -36.46
CA VAL A 401 1.96 2.70 -36.96
C VAL A 401 1.88 2.36 -38.45
N VAL A 402 0.81 1.69 -38.89
CA VAL A 402 0.56 1.38 -40.32
C VAL A 402 0.54 2.66 -41.14
N GLU A 403 -0.25 3.64 -40.72
CA GLU A 403 -0.41 4.93 -41.39
C GLU A 403 0.91 5.70 -41.44
N ARG A 404 1.54 5.94 -40.29
CA ARG A 404 2.70 6.85 -40.17
C ARG A 404 4.01 6.25 -40.64
N LEU A 405 4.17 4.93 -40.59
CA LEU A 405 5.36 4.26 -41.15
C LEU A 405 5.16 3.84 -42.62
N GLY A 406 3.95 3.98 -43.17
CA GLY A 406 3.64 3.55 -44.54
C GLY A 406 3.81 2.04 -44.73
N LEU A 407 3.41 1.25 -43.74
CA LEU A 407 3.43 -0.22 -43.81
C LEU A 407 2.08 -0.73 -44.29
N SER A 408 2.03 -1.95 -44.83
CA SER A 408 0.73 -2.64 -45.00
C SER A 408 0.30 -3.26 -43.66
N PRO A 409 -1.02 -3.38 -43.36
CA PRO A 409 -1.51 -4.07 -42.17
C PRO A 409 -0.92 -5.48 -42.04
N LYS A 410 -0.87 -6.23 -43.15
CA LYS A 410 -0.30 -7.58 -43.21
C LYS A 410 1.18 -7.59 -42.82
N SER A 411 1.97 -6.63 -43.30
CA SER A 411 3.40 -6.53 -42.95
C SER A 411 3.63 -6.31 -41.46
N LEU A 412 2.78 -5.51 -40.81
CA LEU A 412 2.83 -5.30 -39.36
C LEU A 412 2.43 -6.59 -38.61
N GLU A 413 1.37 -7.26 -39.05
CA GLU A 413 0.93 -8.53 -38.46
C GLU A 413 1.99 -9.63 -38.58
N ASP A 414 2.59 -9.79 -39.75
CA ASP A 414 3.67 -10.77 -40.00
C ASP A 414 4.87 -10.47 -39.09
N TYR A 415 5.25 -9.19 -38.95
CA TYR A 415 6.31 -8.76 -38.03
C TYR A 415 5.98 -9.14 -36.57
N LEU A 416 4.79 -8.76 -36.07
CA LEU A 416 4.38 -9.07 -34.70
C LEU A 416 4.25 -10.58 -34.45
N ALA A 417 3.78 -11.35 -35.43
CA ALA A 417 3.69 -12.81 -35.36
C ALA A 417 5.09 -13.45 -35.31
N SER A 418 6.06 -12.94 -36.07
CA SER A 418 7.44 -13.43 -36.06
C SER A 418 8.13 -13.29 -34.70
N LEU A 419 7.73 -12.31 -33.89
CA LEU A 419 8.26 -12.12 -32.54
C LEU A 419 7.66 -13.11 -31.54
N ARG A 420 6.38 -13.46 -31.71
CA ARG A 420 5.71 -14.48 -30.87
C ARG A 420 6.31 -15.88 -31.07
N THR A 421 6.81 -16.20 -32.26
CA THR A 421 7.42 -17.51 -32.57
C THR A 421 8.87 -17.62 -32.11
N ARG A 422 9.64 -16.52 -32.13
CA ARG A 422 11.05 -16.49 -31.66
C ARG A 422 11.21 -16.67 -30.14
N GLY A 423 10.16 -16.44 -29.35
CA GLY A 423 10.17 -16.61 -27.89
C GLY A 423 9.78 -18.00 -27.37
N ARG A 424 9.41 -18.95 -28.24
CA ARG A 424 9.11 -20.33 -27.82
C ARG A 424 10.40 -21.17 -27.87
N PRO A 425 10.82 -21.82 -26.77
CA PRO A 425 11.86 -22.85 -26.88
C PRO A 425 11.38 -23.92 -27.86
N ALA A 426 12.27 -24.38 -28.74
CA ALA A 426 11.96 -25.46 -29.66
C ALA A 426 11.43 -26.67 -28.86
N PRO A 427 10.35 -27.34 -29.30
CA PRO A 427 9.96 -28.61 -28.68
C PRO A 427 11.17 -29.55 -28.70
N PRO A 428 11.42 -30.32 -27.62
CA PRO A 428 12.54 -31.25 -27.60
C PRO A 428 12.43 -32.20 -28.79
N PRO A 429 13.56 -32.57 -29.43
CA PRO A 429 13.53 -33.49 -30.55
C PRO A 429 12.85 -34.81 -30.13
N PRO A 430 12.09 -35.46 -31.03
CA PRO A 430 11.55 -36.78 -30.74
C PRO A 430 12.71 -37.72 -30.36
N PRO A 431 12.51 -38.64 -29.39
CA PRO A 431 13.56 -39.57 -29.00
C PRO A 431 14.06 -40.36 -30.22
N PRO A 432 15.37 -40.64 -30.31
CA PRO A 432 15.92 -41.38 -31.43
C PRO A 432 15.30 -42.78 -31.50
N PRO A 433 15.11 -43.34 -32.71
CA PRO A 433 14.69 -44.72 -32.83
C PRO A 433 15.73 -45.66 -32.17
N PRO A 434 15.30 -46.76 -31.53
CA PRO A 434 16.23 -47.66 -30.87
C PRO A 434 17.23 -48.24 -31.88
N SER A 435 18.52 -48.13 -31.57
CA SER A 435 19.61 -48.66 -32.41
C SER A 435 19.55 -50.19 -32.51
N PRO A 436 19.87 -50.77 -33.69
CA PRO A 436 19.87 -52.20 -33.88
C PRO A 436 20.96 -52.87 -33.03
N ALA A 437 20.57 -53.90 -32.26
CA ALA A 437 21.43 -54.64 -31.38
C ALA A 437 22.61 -55.27 -32.13
N THR A 438 23.84 -54.91 -31.73
CA THR A 438 25.07 -55.57 -32.15
C THR A 438 25.10 -57.00 -31.60
N ARG A 439 25.26 -57.98 -32.49
CA ARG A 439 25.47 -59.39 -32.15
C ARG A 439 26.77 -59.57 -31.33
N PRO A 440 26.79 -60.41 -30.28
CA PRO A 440 28.01 -60.66 -29.53
C PRO A 440 28.94 -61.62 -30.28
N SER A 441 30.24 -61.29 -30.30
CA SER A 441 31.33 -62.18 -30.74
C SER A 441 31.67 -63.20 -29.65
N PHE A 442 31.72 -64.47 -30.05
CA PHE A 442 32.20 -65.62 -29.29
C PHE A 442 33.60 -65.41 -28.73
N TRP A 443 33.82 -65.63 -27.42
CA TRP A 443 35.02 -66.31 -26.88
C TRP A 443 34.72 -67.00 -25.55
N SER A 444 34.95 -68.32 -25.57
CA SER A 444 35.34 -69.30 -24.52
C SER A 444 34.84 -69.16 -23.07
N TRP A 445 34.06 -70.17 -22.67
CA TRP A 445 33.79 -70.58 -21.29
C TRP A 445 34.96 -71.38 -20.69
N THR A 446 35.38 -71.04 -19.47
CA THR A 446 35.95 -71.97 -18.49
C THR A 446 35.22 -71.78 -17.16
N PRO A 447 34.81 -72.86 -16.43
CA PRO A 447 33.93 -72.71 -15.27
C PRO A 447 34.63 -72.84 -13.91
N SER A 448 33.99 -72.25 -12.90
CA SER A 448 33.89 -72.66 -11.46
C SER A 448 34.47 -71.65 -10.42
N PRO A 449 34.09 -71.71 -9.12
CA PRO A 449 32.76 -71.32 -8.62
C PRO A 449 32.78 -70.48 -7.31
N SER A 450 31.60 -70.01 -6.92
CA SER A 450 31.14 -69.68 -5.55
C SER A 450 31.54 -68.33 -4.92
N SER A 451 30.51 -67.53 -4.59
CA SER A 451 30.09 -67.27 -3.20
C SER A 451 28.99 -66.19 -3.16
N SER A 452 27.96 -66.44 -2.35
CA SER A 452 26.75 -65.64 -2.15
C SER A 452 27.01 -64.30 -1.44
N PRO A 453 26.09 -63.33 -1.54
CA PRO A 453 25.87 -62.38 -0.45
C PRO A 453 24.40 -62.30 0.04
N PRO A 454 24.16 -61.72 1.23
CA PRO A 454 22.96 -61.96 2.03
C PRO A 454 21.80 -60.98 1.77
N ARG A 455 20.64 -61.39 2.30
CA ARG A 455 19.33 -60.72 2.28
C ARG A 455 19.21 -59.55 3.28
N ARG A 456 18.16 -58.75 3.02
CA ARG A 456 17.28 -57.93 3.89
C ARG A 456 17.49 -56.41 3.70
N SER A 457 16.47 -55.56 3.67
CA SER A 457 15.01 -55.72 3.71
C SER A 457 14.34 -54.36 3.47
N ALA A 458 13.26 -54.38 2.68
CA ALA A 458 11.99 -53.64 2.76
C ALA A 458 11.92 -52.20 3.30
N SER A 459 11.32 -51.31 2.51
CA SER A 459 10.28 -50.39 2.99
C SER A 459 9.13 -50.34 1.99
N TRP A 460 7.90 -50.43 2.51
CA TRP A 460 6.65 -50.43 1.75
C TRP A 460 6.02 -49.02 1.76
N SER A 461 5.69 -48.57 0.55
CA SER A 461 4.51 -47.84 0.08
C SER A 461 3.27 -47.83 1.01
N LEU A 462 2.35 -46.85 1.04
CA LEU A 462 1.46 -46.23 0.04
C LEU A 462 0.88 -44.94 0.70
N TRP A 463 0.28 -43.96 0.02
CA TRP A 463 -1.17 -43.89 -0.24
C TRP A 463 -1.50 -42.75 -1.23
N THR A 464 -2.70 -42.92 -1.79
CA THR A 464 -3.20 -42.56 -3.12
C THR A 464 -3.94 -41.22 -3.20
N THR A 465 -4.09 -40.78 -4.44
CA THR A 465 -4.87 -39.66 -4.99
C THR A 465 -6.39 -39.80 -4.85
N TRP A 466 -7.12 -38.68 -4.82
CA TRP A 466 -8.50 -38.59 -5.35
C TRP A 466 -8.89 -37.16 -5.78
N ARG A 467 -9.57 -37.05 -6.92
CA ARG A 467 -10.21 -35.86 -7.53
C ARG A 467 -11.70 -36.19 -7.71
N PRO A 468 -12.58 -35.19 -7.85
CA PRO A 468 -13.64 -35.31 -8.87
C PRO A 468 -13.86 -34.03 -9.70
N ARG A 469 -14.59 -34.21 -10.81
CA ARG A 469 -14.83 -33.28 -11.92
C ARG A 469 -16.35 -33.14 -12.14
N SER A 470 -16.79 -31.91 -12.46
CA SER A 470 -17.89 -31.49 -13.38
C SER A 470 -19.37 -31.84 -13.15
N GLY A 471 -20.24 -30.81 -13.29
CA GLY A 471 -21.63 -30.93 -13.79
C GLY A 471 -22.61 -29.82 -13.34
N PRO A 472 -23.31 -29.08 -14.23
CA PRO A 472 -24.15 -27.91 -13.90
C PRO A 472 -25.64 -28.27 -13.66
N ARG A 473 -26.40 -27.41 -12.95
CA ARG A 473 -27.87 -27.53 -12.81
C ARG A 473 -28.60 -26.24 -13.20
N ARG A 474 -29.74 -26.44 -13.88
CA ARG A 474 -30.69 -25.47 -14.44
C ARG A 474 -31.62 -24.83 -13.38
N VAL A 475 -32.18 -23.69 -13.79
CA VAL A 475 -33.27 -22.86 -13.24
C VAL A 475 -34.59 -23.64 -13.07
N PRO A 476 -35.48 -23.18 -12.17
CA PRO A 476 -36.86 -22.94 -12.61
C PRO A 476 -37.44 -21.57 -12.19
N SER A 477 -38.42 -21.15 -12.96
CA SER A 477 -39.23 -19.93 -12.93
C SER A 477 -40.47 -20.04 -12.03
N SER A 478 -40.80 -18.96 -11.33
CA SER A 478 -42.17 -18.50 -10.98
C SER A 478 -42.05 -17.02 -10.59
N GLY A 479 -42.88 -16.06 -10.98
CA GLY A 479 -44.25 -16.10 -11.45
C GLY A 479 -45.19 -15.63 -10.34
N SER A 480 -45.36 -14.31 -10.17
CA SER A 480 -46.63 -13.69 -9.75
C SER A 480 -46.51 -12.16 -9.68
N SER A 481 -47.60 -11.54 -10.09
CA SER A 481 -47.83 -10.13 -10.39
C SER A 481 -49.00 -9.60 -9.52
N TRP A 482 -49.24 -8.28 -9.63
CA TRP A 482 -50.44 -7.50 -9.24
C TRP A 482 -50.44 -6.86 -7.82
N PRO A 483 -51.21 -5.76 -7.59
CA PRO A 483 -51.27 -4.53 -8.38
C PRO A 483 -51.34 -3.21 -7.56
N TRP A 484 -51.28 -2.09 -8.28
CA TRP A 484 -51.68 -0.74 -7.87
C TRP A 484 -53.18 -0.63 -7.55
N PRO A 485 -53.57 0.36 -6.73
CA PRO A 485 -54.34 1.51 -7.25
C PRO A 485 -53.76 2.84 -6.67
N GLY A 486 -53.90 4.04 -7.23
CA GLY A 486 -54.80 4.58 -8.24
C GLY A 486 -55.36 5.93 -7.73
N ARG A 487 -55.24 6.99 -8.55
CA ARG A 487 -55.95 8.30 -8.53
C ARG A 487 -55.55 9.32 -7.44
N SER A 488 -55.56 10.64 -7.62
CA SER A 488 -55.69 11.61 -8.75
C SER A 488 -55.60 13.05 -8.14
N PRO A 489 -55.55 14.14 -8.92
CA PRO A 489 -54.93 15.42 -8.55
C PRO A 489 -55.91 16.57 -8.20
N GLY A 490 -55.37 17.65 -7.60
CA GLY A 490 -55.94 19.01 -7.53
C GLY A 490 -54.83 19.98 -7.10
N GLY A 491 -54.44 21.00 -7.87
CA GLY A 491 -55.04 22.35 -7.90
C GLY A 491 -54.65 23.11 -6.62
N THR A 492 -54.03 24.31 -6.59
CA THR A 492 -54.15 25.52 -7.43
C THR A 492 -53.15 26.58 -6.95
N THR A 493 -52.64 27.39 -7.89
CA THR A 493 -52.28 28.83 -7.86
C THR A 493 -52.08 29.58 -6.52
N SER A 494 -51.01 30.38 -6.40
CA SER A 494 -51.10 31.87 -6.52
C SER A 494 -49.72 32.52 -6.40
N ALA A 495 -49.49 33.53 -7.24
CA ALA A 495 -48.37 34.45 -7.22
C ALA A 495 -48.76 35.74 -6.46
N ALA A 496 -47.76 36.33 -5.79
CA ALA A 496 -47.48 37.77 -5.53
C ALA A 496 -48.59 38.64 -4.86
N PRO A 497 -48.30 39.87 -4.38
CA PRO A 497 -47.25 40.82 -4.77
C PRO A 497 -45.92 40.69 -4.01
#